data_AF-A0A6B2T886-F1
#
_entry.id   AF-A0A6B2T886-F1
#
_cell.length_a   1.000
_cell.length_b   1.000
_cell.length_c   1.000
_cell.angle_alpha   90.00
_cell.angle_beta   90.00
_cell.angle_gamma   90.00
#
_symmetry.space_group_name_H-M   'P 1'
#
loop_
_entity.id
_entity.type
_entity.pdbx_description
1 polymer ?
#
loop_
_entity_poly.entity_id
_entity_poly.type
_entity_poly.pdbx_seq_one_letter_code
_entity_poly.pdbx_strand_id
1 'polypeptide(L)'
;LSGDPGVLWSAGPGRVFADLLSARCCPQVVSRTPDPGPVGELTSGIGIGELNQVEAPGKEVVLVPVRDPAEAIHRTVQLVADSVPRAIGVPAEHTQVITPGHGGAAGTRALNAALKERLNPGPGRFGGFDPDDRVA
;
A
#
# COMPACT_ATOMS: atom_id res chain seq x y z
N LEU A 1 24.51 -5.52 -10.89
CA LEU A 1 23.03 -5.42 -10.77
C LEU A 1 22.68 -5.64 -9.31
N SER A 2 21.85 -4.79 -8.72
CA SER A 2 21.37 -4.91 -7.35
C SER A 2 19.84 -4.75 -7.33
N GLY A 3 19.19 -5.39 -6.37
CA GLY A 3 17.73 -5.39 -6.24
C GLY A 3 17.27 -6.37 -5.17
N ASP A 4 16.00 -6.30 -4.83
CA ASP A 4 15.34 -7.23 -3.93
C ASP A 4 14.55 -8.26 -4.76
N PRO A 5 14.80 -9.58 -4.64
CA PRO A 5 14.01 -10.58 -5.36
C PRO A 5 12.56 -10.70 -4.86
N GLY A 6 12.22 -10.15 -3.69
CA GLY A 6 10.88 -10.19 -3.10
C GLY A 6 9.92 -9.11 -3.57
N VAL A 7 10.39 -8.09 -4.31
CA VAL A 7 9.52 -7.01 -4.81
C VAL A 7 8.80 -7.39 -6.11
N LEU A 8 7.85 -6.55 -6.52
CA LEU A 8 7.13 -6.70 -7.79
C LEU A 8 8.11 -6.72 -8.97
N TRP A 9 7.80 -7.56 -9.97
CA TRP A 9 8.58 -7.67 -11.19
C TRP A 9 8.37 -6.47 -12.12
N SER A 10 9.15 -6.46 -13.20
CA SER A 10 9.03 -5.49 -14.28
C SER A 10 7.58 -5.39 -14.77
N ALA A 11 7.12 -4.16 -15.01
CA ALA A 11 5.79 -3.91 -15.57
C ALA A 11 5.66 -4.42 -17.03
N GLY A 12 6.77 -4.41 -17.77
CA GLY A 12 6.87 -4.96 -19.11
C GLY A 12 7.30 -6.44 -19.12
N PRO A 13 7.38 -7.06 -20.31
CA PRO A 13 7.77 -8.45 -20.44
C PRO A 13 9.20 -8.71 -19.94
N GLY A 14 9.38 -9.83 -19.25
CA GLY A 14 10.68 -10.32 -18.79
C GLY A 14 10.89 -10.23 -17.28
N ARG A 15 11.83 -11.01 -16.76
CA ARG A 15 12.18 -11.07 -15.34
C ARG A 15 13.70 -11.16 -15.13
N VAL A 16 14.43 -10.29 -15.84
CA VAL A 16 15.89 -10.32 -15.96
C VAL A 16 16.61 -10.51 -14.62
N PHE A 17 16.19 -9.79 -13.57
CA PHE A 17 16.80 -9.93 -12.24
C PHE A 17 16.66 -11.36 -11.68
N ALA A 18 15.45 -11.92 -11.73
CA ALA A 18 15.17 -13.28 -11.28
C ALA A 18 15.86 -14.34 -12.14
N ASP A 19 15.90 -14.15 -13.46
CA ASP A 19 16.56 -15.07 -14.39
C ASP A 19 18.08 -15.09 -14.15
N LEU A 20 18.72 -13.94 -13.90
CA LEU A 20 20.15 -13.87 -13.55
C LEU A 20 20.47 -14.55 -12.22
N LEU A 21 19.63 -14.34 -11.19
CA LEU A 21 19.78 -15.04 -9.91
C LEU A 21 19.65 -16.56 -10.07
N SER A 22 18.76 -17.00 -10.95
CA SER A 22 18.54 -18.42 -11.25
C SER A 22 19.68 -19.04 -12.06
N ALA A 23 20.23 -18.30 -13.03
CA ALA A 23 21.30 -18.76 -13.92
C ALA A 23 22.65 -18.94 -13.20
N ARG A 24 22.88 -18.24 -12.08
CA ARG A 24 24.11 -18.31 -11.27
C ARG A 24 25.40 -18.12 -12.09
N CYS A 25 25.33 -17.36 -13.18
CA CYS A 25 26.45 -17.12 -14.09
C CYS A 25 27.44 -16.04 -13.59
N CYS A 26 27.09 -15.33 -12.51
CA CYS A 26 27.92 -14.31 -11.89
C CYS A 26 27.94 -14.50 -10.36
N PRO A 27 28.99 -14.04 -9.65
CA PRO A 27 29.00 -14.01 -8.19
C PRO A 27 27.80 -13.26 -7.63
N GLN A 28 27.11 -13.87 -6.68
CA GLN A 28 26.00 -13.27 -5.96
C GLN A 28 26.46 -12.85 -4.57
N VAL A 29 26.25 -11.58 -4.23
CA VAL A 29 26.48 -11.05 -2.89
C VAL A 29 25.13 -10.66 -2.31
N VAL A 30 24.80 -11.21 -1.14
CA VAL A 30 23.60 -10.84 -0.40
C VAL A 30 24.02 -9.84 0.67
N SER A 31 23.59 -8.59 0.53
CA SER A 31 23.65 -7.58 1.59
C SER A 31 22.22 -7.25 1.96
N ARG A 32 21.78 -7.72 3.13
CA ARG A 32 20.47 -7.40 3.69
C ARG A 32 20.67 -6.82 5.07
N THR A 33 20.15 -5.62 5.27
CA THR A 33 19.91 -5.12 6.61
C THR A 33 18.65 -5.83 7.11
N PRO A 34 18.70 -6.55 8.25
CA PRO A 34 17.49 -7.07 8.86
C PRO A 34 16.49 -5.93 9.08
N ASP A 35 15.21 -6.20 8.85
CA ASP A 35 14.12 -5.29 9.17
C ASP A 35 13.39 -5.82 10.42
N PRO A 36 13.95 -5.65 11.63
CA PRO A 36 13.33 -6.16 12.84
C PRO A 36 12.07 -5.35 13.18
N GLY A 37 11.09 -6.03 13.79
CA GLY A 37 9.86 -5.40 14.26
C GLY A 37 8.63 -5.77 13.43
N PRO A 38 7.48 -5.12 13.70
CA PRO A 38 6.20 -5.62 13.24
C PRO A 38 6.04 -5.69 11.70
N VAL A 39 6.62 -4.72 10.99
CA VAL A 39 6.58 -4.66 9.51
C VAL A 39 7.37 -5.80 8.89
N GLY A 40 8.60 -6.05 9.35
CA GLY A 40 9.44 -7.13 8.83
C GLY A 40 8.92 -8.51 9.17
N GLU A 41 8.29 -8.68 10.35
CA GLU A 41 7.61 -9.93 10.73
C GLU A 41 6.42 -10.21 9.81
N LEU A 42 5.54 -9.22 9.58
CA LEU A 42 4.42 -9.38 8.64
C LEU A 42 4.92 -9.70 7.22
N THR A 43 5.93 -8.97 6.75
CA THR A 43 6.52 -9.18 5.42
C THR A 43 7.12 -10.57 5.26
N SER A 44 7.74 -11.10 6.32
CA SER A 44 8.30 -12.46 6.33
C SER A 44 7.19 -13.53 6.24
N GLY A 45 6.10 -13.35 6.97
CA GLY A 45 4.91 -14.21 6.87
C GLY A 45 4.31 -14.20 5.46
N ILE A 46 4.09 -13.01 4.89
CA ILE A 46 3.57 -12.87 3.52
C ILE A 46 4.48 -13.57 2.51
N GLY A 47 5.80 -13.45 2.69
CA GLY A 47 6.80 -14.08 1.83
C GLY A 47 6.71 -15.61 1.78
N ILE A 48 6.13 -16.25 2.79
CA ILE A 48 5.88 -17.70 2.82
C ILE A 48 4.40 -18.07 2.60
N GLY A 49 3.55 -17.09 2.28
CA GLY A 49 2.13 -17.29 2.00
C GLY A 49 1.23 -17.24 3.25
N GLU A 50 1.71 -16.71 4.37
CA GLU A 50 0.94 -16.57 5.61
C GLU A 50 0.59 -15.10 5.90
N LEU A 51 -0.59 -14.86 6.46
CA LEU A 51 -1.01 -13.53 6.91
C LEU A 51 -1.26 -13.56 8.42
N ASN A 52 -0.16 -13.54 9.17
CA ASN A 52 -0.18 -13.64 10.61
C ASN A 52 -0.51 -12.28 11.25
N GLN A 53 -1.25 -12.32 12.37
CA GLN A 53 -1.41 -11.15 13.21
C GLN A 53 -0.12 -10.90 13.98
N VAL A 54 0.42 -9.68 13.87
CA VAL A 54 1.68 -9.29 14.50
C VAL A 54 1.40 -8.32 15.64
N GLU A 55 2.14 -8.45 16.75
CA GLU A 55 2.08 -7.49 17.85
C GLU A 55 2.76 -6.17 17.43
N ALA A 56 1.94 -5.13 17.22
CA ALA A 56 2.40 -3.80 16.82
C ALA A 56 1.94 -2.75 17.86
N PRO A 57 2.60 -2.64 19.03
CA PRO A 57 2.17 -1.74 20.10
C PRO A 57 2.23 -0.26 19.68
N GLY A 58 3.12 0.10 18.74
CA GLY A 58 3.18 1.43 18.13
C GLY A 58 2.19 1.65 16.99
N LYS A 59 1.38 0.64 16.64
CA LYS A 59 0.47 0.62 15.49
C LYS A 59 1.20 0.78 14.15
N GLU A 60 2.42 0.27 14.07
CA GLU A 60 3.25 0.22 12.86
C GLU A 60 2.55 -0.57 11.75
N VAL A 61 1.78 -1.60 12.13
CA VAL A 61 0.97 -2.44 11.26
C VAL A 61 -0.36 -2.74 11.94
N VAL A 62 -1.47 -2.60 11.21
CA VAL A 62 -2.80 -3.00 11.69
C VAL A 62 -3.53 -3.73 10.56
N LEU A 63 -3.91 -4.99 10.79
CA LEU A 63 -4.75 -5.74 9.87
C LEU A 63 -6.23 -5.39 10.10
N VAL A 64 -6.89 -4.86 9.07
CA VAL A 64 -8.31 -4.51 9.11
C VAL A 64 -9.06 -5.45 8.16
N PRO A 65 -9.58 -6.59 8.63
CA PRO A 65 -10.37 -7.47 7.78
C PRO A 65 -11.68 -6.79 7.37
N VAL A 66 -12.04 -6.94 6.11
CA VAL A 66 -13.27 -6.42 5.50
C VAL A 66 -13.91 -7.53 4.68
N ARG A 67 -15.23 -7.51 4.56
CA ARG A 67 -16.01 -8.59 3.92
C ARG A 67 -16.18 -8.38 2.43
N ASP A 68 -16.23 -7.13 2.01
CA ASP A 68 -16.49 -6.76 0.63
C ASP A 68 -15.82 -5.41 0.26
N PRO A 69 -15.76 -5.07 -1.03
CA PRO A 69 -15.12 -3.84 -1.48
C PRO A 69 -15.77 -2.54 -0.96
N ALA A 70 -17.08 -2.53 -0.70
CA ALA A 70 -17.76 -1.35 -0.19
C ALA A 70 -17.35 -1.08 1.26
N GLU A 71 -17.25 -2.13 2.08
CA GLU A 71 -16.67 -2.04 3.42
C GLU A 71 -15.20 -1.58 3.34
N ALA A 72 -14.41 -2.07 2.38
CA ALA A 72 -13.03 -1.64 2.19
C ALA A 72 -12.91 -0.12 1.94
N ILE A 73 -13.75 0.45 1.06
CA ILE A 73 -13.79 1.90 0.83
C ILE A 73 -14.18 2.63 2.12
N HIS A 74 -15.28 2.21 2.76
CA HIS A 74 -15.77 2.86 3.97
C HIS A 74 -14.72 2.89 5.08
N ARG A 75 -14.06 1.74 5.34
CA ARG A 75 -13.00 1.64 6.35
C ARG A 75 -11.78 2.45 5.96
N THR A 76 -11.42 2.51 4.68
CA THR A 76 -10.29 3.34 4.23
C THR A 76 -10.56 4.83 4.49
N VAL A 77 -11.75 5.33 4.14
CA VAL A 77 -12.13 6.73 4.40
C VAL A 77 -12.10 7.04 5.90
N GLN A 78 -12.67 6.16 6.73
CA GLN A 78 -12.65 6.31 8.18
C GLN A 78 -11.23 6.26 8.76
N LEU A 79 -10.35 5.43 8.20
CA LEU A 79 -8.95 5.33 8.63
C LEU A 79 -8.21 6.63 8.35
N VAL A 80 -8.29 7.12 7.12
CA VAL A 80 -7.56 8.33 6.67
C VAL A 80 -8.09 9.59 7.33
N ALA A 81 -9.42 9.78 7.36
CA ALA A 81 -10.01 11.03 7.82
C ALA A 81 -10.06 11.15 9.35
N ASP A 82 -10.21 10.03 10.07
CA ASP A 82 -10.53 10.05 11.50
C ASP A 82 -9.59 9.19 12.35
N SER A 83 -9.39 7.93 11.97
CA SER A 83 -8.74 6.97 12.88
C SER A 83 -7.24 7.17 12.99
N VAL A 84 -6.52 7.32 11.87
CA VAL A 84 -5.07 7.55 11.84
C VAL A 84 -4.69 8.88 12.51
N PRO A 85 -5.31 10.03 12.16
CA PRO A 85 -5.05 11.29 12.84
C PRO A 85 -5.23 11.20 14.36
N ARG A 86 -6.31 10.55 14.81
CA ARG A 86 -6.59 10.38 16.24
C ARG A 86 -5.66 9.39 16.94
N ALA A 87 -5.32 8.28 16.29
CA ALA A 87 -4.66 7.15 16.92
C ALA A 87 -3.14 7.28 16.98
N ILE A 88 -2.53 7.93 15.99
CA ILE A 88 -1.07 8.10 15.86
C ILE A 88 -0.64 9.51 15.45
N GLY A 89 -1.57 10.47 15.35
CA GLY A 89 -1.23 11.89 15.14
C GLY A 89 -0.78 12.23 13.72
N VAL A 90 -0.94 11.33 12.75
CA VAL A 90 -0.56 11.56 11.35
C VAL A 90 -1.74 12.21 10.61
N PRO A 91 -1.59 13.44 10.08
CA PRO A 91 -2.65 14.11 9.34
C PRO A 91 -3.01 13.37 8.04
N ALA A 92 -4.21 13.61 7.52
CA ALA A 92 -4.69 12.95 6.29
C ALA A 92 -3.80 13.28 5.08
N GLU A 93 -3.27 14.51 5.02
CA GLU A 93 -2.32 14.98 4.01
C GLU A 93 -0.93 14.30 4.13
N HIS A 94 -0.63 13.58 5.21
CA HIS A 94 0.59 12.78 5.30
C HIS A 94 0.31 11.28 5.14
N THR A 95 -0.93 10.91 4.80
CA THR A 95 -1.35 9.52 4.61
C THR A 95 -1.46 9.20 3.13
N GLN A 96 -0.81 8.12 2.69
CA GLN A 96 -0.93 7.59 1.33
C GLN A 96 -1.82 6.34 1.34
N VAL A 97 -2.77 6.28 0.41
CA VAL A 97 -3.57 5.07 0.15
C VAL A 97 -3.02 4.40 -1.10
N ILE A 98 -2.81 3.09 -1.03
CA ILE A 98 -2.30 2.25 -2.12
C ILE A 98 -3.30 1.12 -2.35
N THR A 99 -3.56 0.77 -3.62
CA THR A 99 -4.44 -0.32 -4.04
C THR A 99 -3.86 -1.01 -5.27
N PRO A 100 -4.12 -2.33 -5.50
CA PRO A 100 -3.47 -3.08 -6.58
C PRO A 100 -3.74 -2.60 -8.01
N GLY A 101 -4.79 -1.79 -8.23
CA GLY A 101 -5.12 -1.35 -9.58
C GLY A 101 -6.09 -0.17 -9.65
N HIS A 102 -6.26 0.36 -10.86
CA HIS A 102 -7.09 1.55 -11.08
C HIS A 102 -8.59 1.27 -11.14
N GLY A 103 -8.98 0.13 -11.71
CA GLY A 103 -10.37 -0.30 -11.85
C GLY A 103 -10.85 -1.18 -10.69
N GLY A 104 -12.13 -1.57 -10.74
CA GLY A 104 -12.75 -2.42 -9.73
C GLY A 104 -13.35 -1.65 -8.56
N ALA A 105 -14.12 -2.37 -7.74
CA ALA A 105 -14.94 -1.79 -6.68
C ALA A 105 -14.14 -1.17 -5.52
N ALA A 106 -12.83 -1.45 -5.40
CA ALA A 106 -11.92 -0.81 -4.44
C ALA A 106 -10.60 -0.36 -5.13
N GLY A 107 -10.66 -0.05 -6.43
CA GLY A 107 -9.53 0.49 -7.19
C GLY A 107 -9.30 1.97 -6.93
N THR A 108 -8.23 2.53 -7.51
CA THR A 108 -7.84 3.93 -7.24
C THR A 108 -8.95 4.92 -7.57
N ARG A 109 -9.74 4.69 -8.63
CA ARG A 109 -10.84 5.59 -9.01
C ARG A 109 -11.94 5.67 -7.94
N ALA A 110 -12.35 4.52 -7.40
CA ALA A 110 -13.40 4.45 -6.39
C ALA A 110 -12.93 5.04 -5.05
N LEU A 111 -11.68 4.72 -4.64
CA LEU A 111 -11.08 5.26 -3.43
C LEU A 111 -10.85 6.77 -3.51
N ASN A 112 -10.34 7.28 -4.63
CA ASN A 112 -10.14 8.72 -4.82
C ASN A 112 -11.47 9.49 -4.76
N ALA A 113 -12.52 8.98 -5.40
CA ALA A 113 -13.84 9.61 -5.35
C ALA A 113 -14.38 9.70 -3.91
N ALA A 114 -14.32 8.58 -3.16
CA ALA A 114 -14.81 8.54 -1.78
C ALA A 114 -13.97 9.39 -0.82
N LEU A 115 -12.64 9.40 -0.97
CA LEU A 115 -11.75 10.24 -0.17
C LEU A 115 -11.94 11.72 -0.49
N LYS A 116 -12.10 12.07 -1.77
CA LYS A 116 -12.41 13.45 -2.17
C LYS A 116 -13.72 13.93 -1.56
N GLU A 117 -14.79 13.15 -1.66
CA GLU A 117 -16.09 13.50 -1.07
C GLU A 117 -15.99 13.78 0.43
N ARG A 118 -15.12 13.05 1.15
CA ARG A 118 -14.91 13.22 2.59
C ARG A 118 -13.95 14.36 2.97
N LEU A 119 -12.88 14.56 2.20
CA LEU A 119 -11.75 15.43 2.56
C LEU A 119 -11.78 16.79 1.84
N ASN A 120 -12.28 16.82 0.61
CA ASN A 120 -12.40 18.04 -0.21
C ASN A 120 -13.67 18.00 -1.09
N PRO A 121 -14.87 18.09 -0.46
CA PRO A 121 -16.13 18.04 -1.18
C PRO A 121 -16.26 19.23 -2.13
N GLY A 122 -16.60 18.96 -3.37
CA GLY A 122 -16.70 19.99 -4.39
C GLY A 122 -17.40 19.50 -5.67
N PRO A 123 -17.71 20.43 -6.58
CA PRO A 123 -18.45 20.15 -7.80
C PRO A 123 -17.68 19.35 -8.86
N GLY A 124 -16.37 19.10 -8.69
CA GLY A 124 -15.54 18.39 -9.66
C GLY A 124 -15.41 19.11 -10.99
N ARG A 125 -15.30 20.45 -10.97
CA ARG A 125 -15.43 21.32 -12.17
C ARG A 125 -14.45 21.01 -13.30
N PHE A 126 -13.28 20.45 -12.98
CA PHE A 126 -12.26 20.13 -13.98
C PHE A 126 -12.02 18.63 -14.06
N GLY A 127 -12.83 17.92 -14.85
CA GLY A 127 -12.68 16.47 -15.02
C GLY A 127 -12.83 15.66 -13.73
N GLY A 128 -13.60 16.18 -12.76
CA GLY A 128 -13.74 15.59 -11.43
C GLY A 128 -12.86 16.21 -10.34
N PHE A 129 -11.98 17.16 -10.69
CA PHE A 129 -11.10 17.85 -9.76
C PHE A 129 -11.63 19.24 -9.36
N ASP A 130 -11.27 19.66 -8.15
CA ASP A 130 -11.48 21.00 -7.57
C ASP A 130 -10.15 21.54 -6.98
N PRO A 131 -10.05 22.85 -6.68
CA PRO A 131 -8.90 23.39 -5.96
C PRO A 131 -8.60 22.58 -4.68
N ASP A 132 -7.31 22.48 -4.35
CA ASP A 132 -6.78 21.72 -3.20
C ASP A 132 -6.87 20.19 -3.30
N ASP A 133 -7.39 19.64 -4.41
CA ASP A 133 -7.24 18.22 -4.70
C ASP A 133 -5.77 17.85 -4.92
N ARG A 134 -5.38 16.71 -4.34
CA ARG A 134 -4.07 16.12 -4.56
C ARG A 134 -4.04 15.36 -5.87
N VAL A 135 -3.12 15.78 -6.73
CA VAL A 135 -2.81 15.15 -8.02
C VAL A 135 -1.34 14.76 -8.05
N ALA A 136 -1.05 13.60 -8.65
CA ALA A 136 0.28 13.04 -8.82
C ALA A 136 0.55 12.77 -10.29
#